data_AF-A0A7J8QID1-F1
#
_entry.id   AF-A0A7J8QID1-F1
#
_cell.length_a   1.000
_cell.length_b   1.000
_cell.length_c   1.000
_cell.angle_alpha   90.00
_cell.angle_beta   90.00
_cell.angle_gamma   90.00
#
_symmetry.space_group_name_H-M   'P 1'
#
loop_
_entity.id
_entity.type
_entity.pdbx_description
1 polymer ?
#
loop_
_entity_poly.entity_id
_entity_poly.type
_entity_poly.pdbx_seq_one_letter_code
_entity_poly.pdbx_strand_id
1 'polypeptide(L)'
;MELQLHCEIDAHRSPLAAIALSSNGKYIATASEQGTIIRVHLVSEATKSYSFRRGTCPSTIFSLSFAPSLQLPDILVATSSSGSVHIFSLGFETNQRTKMSGSFLGSILPYSVNDALDPAHHHVLHNAVSAGVRSYAVVRKVDKVADSSSSEIASCRAIISLIAYNGYFQEYTFTLNSQNESTWSLEREFNLVAVISGNAETS
;
A
#
# COMPACT_ATOMS: atom_id res chain seq x y z
N MET A 1 32.99 3.31 -9.29
CA MET A 1 31.81 2.63 -9.86
C MET A 1 31.03 3.71 -10.58
N GLU A 2 30.88 3.63 -11.90
CA GLU A 2 30.09 4.59 -12.67
C GLU A 2 28.61 4.27 -12.49
N LEU A 3 27.80 5.31 -12.23
CA LEU A 3 26.35 5.18 -12.14
C LEU A 3 25.78 5.18 -13.56
N GLN A 4 25.03 4.15 -13.91
CA GLN A 4 24.34 4.05 -15.19
C GLN A 4 22.84 4.23 -15.01
N LEU A 5 22.22 5.03 -15.88
CA LEU A 5 20.77 5.13 -15.97
C LEU A 5 20.20 3.77 -16.43
N HIS A 6 19.36 3.16 -15.59
CA HIS A 6 18.69 1.90 -15.93
C HIS A 6 17.41 2.13 -16.73
N CYS A 7 16.53 3.02 -16.25
CA CYS A 7 15.28 3.37 -16.92
C CYS A 7 14.74 4.72 -16.43
N GLU A 8 13.76 5.24 -17.18
CA GLU A 8 12.94 6.41 -16.84
C GLU A 8 11.47 5.99 -16.78
N ILE A 9 10.72 6.47 -15.78
CA ILE A 9 9.33 6.09 -15.55
C ILE A 9 8.47 7.36 -15.47
N ASP A 10 7.58 7.52 -16.45
CA ASP A 10 6.54 8.57 -16.46
C ASP A 10 5.41 8.24 -15.47
N ALA A 11 5.73 8.26 -14.18
CA ALA A 11 4.86 7.72 -13.14
C ALA A 11 3.59 8.55 -12.93
N HIS A 12 3.65 9.89 -12.96
CA HIS A 12 2.51 10.78 -12.73
C HIS A 12 2.64 12.08 -13.52
N ARG A 13 1.51 12.72 -13.86
CA ARG A 13 1.49 14.04 -14.51
C ARG A 13 1.82 15.19 -13.56
N SER A 14 1.58 14.99 -12.27
CA SER A 14 1.88 15.94 -11.20
C SER A 14 3.13 15.50 -10.44
N PRO A 15 3.83 16.41 -9.74
CA PRO A 15 5.02 16.07 -8.96
C PRO A 15 4.79 14.91 -7.99
N LEU A 16 5.85 14.15 -7.73
CA LEU A 16 5.82 13.04 -6.77
C LEU A 16 5.77 13.56 -5.34
N ALA A 17 4.90 12.96 -4.53
CA ALA A 17 4.82 13.21 -3.09
C ALA A 17 5.41 12.05 -2.26
N ALA A 18 5.34 10.82 -2.77
CA ALA A 18 5.88 9.65 -2.08
C ALA A 18 6.39 8.60 -3.08
N ILE A 19 7.44 7.89 -2.67
CA ILE A 19 8.07 6.80 -3.41
C ILE A 19 8.52 5.71 -2.44
N ALA A 20 8.41 4.45 -2.84
CA ALA A 20 8.96 3.31 -2.10
C ALA A 20 9.42 2.22 -3.06
N LEU A 21 10.52 1.54 -2.72
CA LEU A 21 10.97 0.32 -3.38
C LEU A 21 10.58 -0.90 -2.55
N SER A 22 10.16 -1.98 -3.20
CA SER A 22 10.06 -3.29 -2.54
C SER A 22 11.45 -3.77 -2.11
N SER A 23 11.56 -4.55 -1.03
CA SER A 23 12.88 -4.94 -0.48
C SER A 23 13.73 -5.84 -1.40
N ASN A 24 13.11 -6.50 -2.38
CA ASN A 24 13.82 -7.26 -3.43
C ASN A 24 14.13 -6.42 -4.69
N GLY A 25 13.80 -5.13 -4.70
CA GLY A 25 14.00 -4.24 -5.84
C GLY A 25 13.10 -4.49 -7.06
N LYS A 26 12.13 -5.42 -6.97
CA LYS A 26 11.25 -5.78 -8.09
C LYS A 26 10.29 -4.66 -8.47
N TYR A 27 9.70 -4.03 -7.47
CA TYR A 27 8.66 -3.02 -7.64
C TYR A 27 9.06 -1.66 -7.08
N ILE A 28 8.54 -0.62 -7.73
CA ILE A 28 8.54 0.76 -7.23
C ILE A 28 7.11 1.29 -7.15
N ALA A 29 6.70 1.70 -5.95
CA ALA A 29 5.41 2.36 -5.70
C ALA A 29 5.60 3.88 -5.68
N THR A 30 4.66 4.60 -6.28
CA THR A 30 4.70 6.06 -6.41
C THR A 30 3.32 6.67 -6.18
N ALA A 31 3.30 7.85 -5.57
CA ALA A 31 2.12 8.70 -5.49
C ALA A 31 2.50 10.15 -5.79
N SER A 32 1.63 10.86 -6.51
CA SER A 32 1.78 12.30 -6.75
C SER A 32 1.18 13.14 -5.63
N GLU A 33 1.41 14.46 -5.69
CA GLU A 33 0.78 15.46 -4.81
C GLU A 33 -0.75 15.40 -4.82
N GLN A 34 -1.36 15.00 -5.94
CA GLN A 34 -2.80 14.76 -6.00
C GLN A 34 -3.24 13.61 -5.06
N GLY A 35 -2.40 12.59 -4.93
CA GLY A 35 -2.56 11.48 -3.98
C GLY A 35 -3.84 10.65 -4.13
N THR A 36 -4.59 10.78 -5.23
CA THR A 36 -5.82 9.99 -5.48
C THR A 36 -5.51 8.60 -6.02
N ILE A 37 -4.35 8.42 -6.65
CA ILE A 37 -3.92 7.17 -7.27
C ILE A 37 -2.51 6.85 -6.81
N ILE A 38 -2.27 5.59 -6.46
CA ILE A 38 -0.94 5.03 -6.18
C ILE A 38 -0.62 4.05 -7.31
N ARG A 39 0.54 4.21 -7.94
CA ARG A 39 0.98 3.35 -9.06
C ARG A 39 2.17 2.51 -8.64
N VAL A 40 2.20 1.27 -9.11
CA VAL A 40 3.31 0.33 -8.89
C VAL A 40 3.84 -0.12 -10.24
N HIS A 41 5.15 -0.07 -10.41
CA HIS A 41 5.85 -0.42 -11.65
C HIS A 41 6.88 -1.52 -11.40
N LEU A 42 7.10 -2.38 -12.39
CA LEU A 42 8.25 -3.28 -12.44
C LEU A 42 9.49 -2.46 -12.78
N VAL A 43 10.49 -2.50 -11.90
CA VAL A 43 11.72 -1.70 -12.06
C VAL A 43 12.52 -2.15 -13.29
N SER A 44 12.59 -3.45 -13.55
CA SER A 44 13.40 -4.02 -14.65
C SER A 44 12.90 -3.67 -16.04
N GLU A 45 11.61 -3.35 -16.18
CA GLU A 45 10.95 -3.12 -17.47
C GLU A 45 10.46 -1.68 -17.62
N ALA A 46 10.50 -0.87 -16.56
CA ALA A 46 9.84 0.44 -16.50
C ALA A 46 8.34 0.39 -16.86
N THR A 47 7.70 -0.77 -16.72
CA THR A 47 6.30 -0.99 -17.06
C THR A 47 5.42 -0.87 -15.82
N LYS A 48 4.25 -0.25 -16.00
CA LYS A 48 3.23 -0.18 -14.95
C LYS A 48 2.61 -1.56 -14.73
N SER A 49 2.54 -1.98 -13.48
CA SER A 49 1.93 -3.25 -13.06
C SER A 49 0.59 -3.05 -12.36
N TYR A 50 0.48 -2.02 -11.52
CA TYR A 50 -0.75 -1.76 -10.75
C TYR A 50 -1.05 -0.25 -10.64
N SER A 51 -2.33 0.09 -10.49
CA SER A 51 -2.79 1.47 -10.33
C SER A 51 -3.97 1.56 -9.38
N PHE A 52 -3.70 1.67 -8.08
CA PHE A 52 -4.74 1.67 -7.07
C PHE A 52 -5.36 3.05 -6.87
N ARG A 53 -6.69 3.14 -6.91
CA ARG A 53 -7.41 4.35 -6.51
C ARG A 53 -7.54 4.39 -4.99
N ARG A 54 -6.87 5.36 -4.35
CA ARG A 54 -6.99 5.61 -2.90
C ARG A 54 -8.32 6.25 -2.52
N GLY A 55 -8.85 7.11 -3.38
CA GLY A 55 -10.13 7.80 -3.16
C GLY A 55 -10.49 8.77 -4.30
N THR A 56 -11.61 9.47 -4.17
CA THR A 56 -12.06 10.50 -5.11
C THR A 56 -11.42 11.85 -4.82
N CYS A 57 -11.36 12.25 -3.54
CA CYS A 57 -10.80 13.53 -3.11
C CYS A 57 -9.27 13.49 -2.96
N PRO A 58 -8.54 14.56 -3.32
CA PRO A 58 -7.11 14.67 -3.04
C PRO A 58 -6.76 14.50 -1.55
N SER A 59 -5.61 13.89 -1.28
CA SER A 59 -5.04 13.69 0.06
C SER A 59 -3.59 13.32 -0.13
N THR A 60 -2.68 14.09 0.45
CA THR A 60 -1.24 13.88 0.33
C THR A 60 -0.86 12.55 0.93
N ILE A 61 -0.19 11.69 0.16
CA ILE A 61 0.39 10.46 0.67
C ILE A 61 1.65 10.80 1.45
N PHE A 62 1.73 10.38 2.72
CA PHE A 62 2.88 10.65 3.58
C PHE A 62 3.90 9.53 3.54
N SER A 63 3.46 8.28 3.45
CA SER A 63 4.33 7.11 3.49
C SER A 63 3.75 5.97 2.65
N LEU A 64 4.64 5.22 2.01
CA LEU A 64 4.36 3.98 1.29
C LEU A 64 5.27 2.89 1.85
N SER A 65 4.76 1.68 2.06
CA SER A 65 5.54 0.56 2.59
C SER A 65 5.07 -0.77 1.99
N PHE A 66 5.95 -1.43 1.25
CA PHE A 66 5.74 -2.81 0.83
C PHE A 66 5.91 -3.78 2.00
N ALA A 67 5.23 -4.92 1.91
CA ALA A 67 5.56 -6.08 2.73
C ALA A 67 7.02 -6.54 2.49
N PRO A 68 7.69 -7.10 3.50
CA PRO A 68 9.02 -7.70 3.33
C PRO A 68 9.01 -8.85 2.30
N SER A 69 10.01 -8.89 1.41
CA SER A 69 10.08 -9.71 0.17
C SER A 69 9.97 -11.24 0.30
N LEU A 70 9.90 -11.80 1.51
CA LEU A 70 9.73 -13.24 1.74
C LEU A 70 8.31 -13.60 2.22
N GLN A 71 7.43 -12.63 2.32
CA GLN A 71 6.10 -12.79 2.91
C GLN A 71 5.02 -12.63 1.84
N LEU A 72 4.12 -13.61 1.78
CA LEU A 72 2.94 -13.60 0.92
C LEU A 72 1.69 -13.52 1.80
N PRO A 73 0.64 -12.78 1.39
CA PRO A 73 0.53 -11.99 0.16
C PRO A 73 1.40 -10.72 0.17
N ASP A 74 1.77 -10.27 -1.03
CA ASP A 74 2.47 -9.00 -1.22
C ASP A 74 1.45 -7.88 -1.05
N ILE A 75 1.66 -7.00 -0.07
CA ILE A 75 0.75 -5.88 0.20
C ILE A 75 1.53 -4.59 0.20
N LEU A 76 0.86 -3.51 -0.17
CA LEU A 76 1.36 -2.14 -0.09
C LEU A 76 0.50 -1.34 0.88
N VAL A 77 1.13 -0.78 1.91
CA VAL A 77 0.50 0.15 2.85
C VAL A 77 0.76 1.59 2.42
N ALA A 78 -0.26 2.44 2.54
CA ALA A 78 -0.14 3.88 2.37
C ALA A 78 -0.79 4.66 3.52
N THR A 79 -0.10 5.68 4.03
CA THR A 79 -0.67 6.68 4.95
C THR A 79 -0.94 7.98 4.21
N SER A 80 -1.93 8.77 4.65
CA SER A 80 -2.25 10.03 4.00
C SER A 80 -2.72 11.13 4.94
N SER A 81 -2.77 12.37 4.43
CA SER A 81 -3.21 13.56 5.17
C SER A 81 -4.64 13.50 5.70
N SER A 82 -5.49 12.59 5.19
CA SER A 82 -6.82 12.36 5.75
C SER A 82 -6.80 11.58 7.07
N GLY A 83 -5.62 11.15 7.54
CA GLY A 83 -5.49 10.33 8.75
C GLY A 83 -5.82 8.86 8.54
N SER A 84 -6.03 8.44 7.29
CA SER A 84 -6.33 7.06 6.92
C SER A 84 -5.09 6.26 6.55
N VAL A 85 -5.16 4.96 6.81
CA VAL A 85 -4.22 3.95 6.33
C VAL A 85 -4.93 3.09 5.29
N HIS A 86 -4.29 2.87 4.16
CA HIS A 86 -4.81 2.02 3.08
C HIS A 86 -3.90 0.82 2.89
N ILE A 87 -4.49 -0.35 2.62
CA ILE A 87 -3.80 -1.56 2.21
C ILE A 87 -4.25 -1.90 0.80
N PHE A 88 -3.28 -2.15 -0.07
CA PHE A 88 -3.49 -2.62 -1.42
C PHE A 88 -2.84 -3.99 -1.59
N SER A 89 -3.62 -4.96 -2.02
CA SER A 89 -3.12 -6.32 -2.27
C SER A 89 -2.47 -6.39 -3.66
N LEU A 90 -1.21 -6.83 -3.70
CA LEU A 90 -0.43 -7.05 -4.92
C LEU A 90 -0.51 -8.54 -5.27
N GLY A 91 -1.27 -8.85 -6.32
CA GLY A 91 -1.35 -10.20 -6.87
C GLY A 91 -2.35 -11.12 -6.16
N PHE A 92 -3.52 -11.25 -6.79
CA PHE A 92 -4.24 -12.53 -6.92
C PHE A 92 -4.45 -12.90 -8.40
N GLU A 93 -3.62 -12.37 -9.31
CA GLU A 93 -3.72 -12.72 -10.73
C GLU A 93 -2.81 -13.90 -11.11
N THR A 94 -3.18 -15.09 -10.65
CA THR A 94 -2.92 -16.29 -11.46
C THR A 94 -3.92 -16.28 -12.63
N ASN A 95 -3.49 -15.75 -13.80
CA ASN A 95 -4.18 -15.81 -15.12
C ASN A 95 -5.07 -14.63 -15.56
N GLN A 96 -4.50 -13.47 -15.89
CA GLN A 96 -5.08 -12.57 -16.90
C GLN A 96 -4.36 -12.60 -18.26
N ARG A 97 -3.80 -13.76 -18.63
CA ARG A 97 -3.29 -13.98 -20.00
C ARG A 97 -4.31 -14.56 -20.98
N THR A 98 -5.55 -14.85 -20.58
CA THR A 98 -6.56 -15.45 -21.47
C THR A 98 -7.99 -15.13 -21.03
N LYS A 99 -8.56 -14.00 -21.46
CA LYS A 99 -9.98 -13.85 -21.87
C LYS A 99 -10.14 -12.65 -22.81
N MET A 100 -9.47 -12.66 -23.96
CA MET A 100 -10.02 -12.00 -25.15
C MET A 100 -10.84 -13.03 -25.92
N SER A 101 -12.12 -13.15 -25.56
CA SER A 101 -13.10 -13.77 -26.45
C SER A 101 -14.49 -13.24 -26.10
N GLY A 102 -15.01 -12.39 -26.99
CA GLY A 102 -16.45 -12.10 -27.07
C GLY A 102 -16.87 -10.68 -26.69
N SER A 103 -16.53 -9.68 -27.50
CA SER A 103 -17.51 -8.70 -27.99
C SER A 103 -16.90 -7.87 -29.11
N PHE A 104 -17.23 -8.23 -30.35
CA PHE A 104 -17.04 -7.34 -31.49
C PHE A 104 -18.10 -6.23 -31.35
N LEU A 105 -17.66 -5.00 -31.07
CA LEU A 105 -18.29 -3.68 -31.36
C LEU A 105 -17.87 -2.65 -30.29
N GLY A 106 -16.64 -2.14 -30.43
CA GLY A 106 -16.09 -1.10 -29.56
C GLY A 106 -14.72 -0.60 -30.02
N SER A 107 -14.53 -0.43 -31.32
CA SER A 107 -13.35 0.24 -31.86
C SER A 107 -13.42 1.73 -31.54
N ILE A 108 -12.33 2.27 -30.97
CA ILE A 108 -12.13 3.64 -30.47
C ILE A 108 -12.46 3.81 -28.98
N LEU A 109 -11.71 3.11 -28.11
CA LEU A 109 -11.38 3.61 -26.78
C LEU A 109 -9.87 3.40 -26.56
N PRO A 110 -9.09 4.45 -26.20
CA PRO A 110 -7.66 4.31 -25.99
C PRO A 110 -7.39 3.37 -24.81
N TYR A 111 -6.39 2.52 -24.98
CA TYR A 111 -5.79 1.64 -23.98
C TYR A 111 -5.39 2.39 -22.69
N SER A 112 -6.30 2.61 -21.73
CA SER A 112 -5.93 3.16 -20.41
C SER A 112 -6.98 3.03 -19.28
N VAL A 113 -8.12 2.37 -19.46
CA VAL A 113 -9.22 2.46 -18.46
C VAL A 113 -9.62 1.16 -17.75
N ASN A 114 -8.94 0.04 -17.99
CA ASN A 114 -9.16 -1.17 -17.19
C ASN A 114 -8.26 -1.25 -15.94
N ASP A 115 -7.45 -0.23 -15.68
CA ASP A 115 -6.55 -0.22 -14.54
C ASP A 115 -7.30 0.02 -13.22
N ALA A 116 -7.56 -1.09 -12.51
CA ALA A 116 -7.64 -1.18 -11.05
C ALA A 116 -8.69 -0.29 -10.35
N LEU A 117 -9.94 -0.44 -10.80
CA LEU A 117 -11.12 -0.10 -10.01
C LEU A 117 -11.69 -1.28 -9.22
N ASP A 118 -10.98 -2.41 -9.10
CA ASP A 118 -11.52 -3.53 -8.33
C ASP A 118 -11.45 -3.21 -6.82
N PRO A 119 -12.59 -2.90 -6.15
CA PRO A 119 -12.61 -2.60 -4.73
C PRO A 119 -12.17 -3.80 -3.90
N ALA A 120 -12.15 -5.00 -4.48
CA ALA A 120 -11.74 -6.21 -3.78
C ALA A 120 -10.31 -6.15 -3.23
N HIS A 121 -9.43 -5.33 -3.80
CA HIS A 121 -8.02 -5.30 -3.41
C HIS A 121 -7.65 -4.08 -2.53
N HIS A 122 -8.63 -3.36 -2.00
CA HIS A 122 -8.42 -2.11 -1.26
C HIS A 122 -9.12 -2.10 0.09
N HIS A 123 -8.33 -2.06 1.17
CA HIS A 123 -8.84 -1.98 2.54
C HIS A 123 -8.41 -0.67 3.19
N VAL A 124 -9.26 -0.11 4.05
CA VAL A 124 -9.03 1.21 4.66
C VAL A 124 -9.27 1.15 6.16
N LEU A 125 -8.30 1.65 6.93
CA LEU A 125 -8.48 2.06 8.31
C LEU A 125 -8.64 3.58 8.34
N HIS A 126 -9.84 4.05 8.65
CA HIS A 126 -10.12 5.46 8.84
C HIS A 126 -9.65 5.92 10.23
N ASN A 127 -9.25 7.19 10.34
CA ASN A 127 -8.89 7.83 11.61
C ASN A 127 -7.80 7.08 12.41
N ALA A 128 -6.86 6.42 11.72
CA ALA A 128 -5.71 5.80 12.38
C ALA A 128 -4.84 6.86 13.08
N VAL A 129 -4.72 8.03 12.45
CA VAL A 129 -4.00 9.20 12.96
C VAL A 129 -4.90 10.43 12.76
N SER A 130 -4.78 11.45 13.60
CA SER A 130 -5.47 12.72 13.40
C SER A 130 -5.19 13.30 12.00
N ALA A 131 -6.22 13.78 11.32
CA ALA A 131 -6.07 14.38 9.99
C ALA A 131 -5.06 15.53 10.00
N GLY A 132 -4.26 15.62 8.93
CA GLY A 132 -3.17 16.59 8.78
C GLY A 132 -1.87 16.23 9.52
N VAL A 133 -1.90 15.34 10.52
CA VAL A 133 -0.68 14.92 11.22
C VAL A 133 0.10 13.95 10.32
N ARG A 134 1.35 14.32 10.01
CA ARG A 134 2.24 13.48 9.22
C ARG A 134 2.51 12.16 9.93
N SER A 135 2.44 11.07 9.19
CA SER A 135 2.64 9.72 9.72
C SER A 135 3.46 8.85 8.75
N TYR A 136 4.22 7.93 9.32
CA TYR A 136 5.01 6.93 8.61
C TYR A 136 4.55 5.55 9.03
N ALA A 137 4.33 4.66 8.06
CA ALA A 137 3.95 3.28 8.31
C ALA A 137 5.01 2.32 7.82
N VAL A 138 5.15 1.19 8.50
CA VAL A 138 5.99 0.06 8.10
C VAL A 138 5.20 -1.22 8.25
N VAL A 139 5.11 -2.01 7.17
CA VAL A 139 4.68 -3.40 7.24
C VAL A 139 5.79 -4.21 7.89
N ARG A 140 5.57 -4.67 9.12
CA ARG A 140 6.57 -5.44 9.88
C ARG A 140 6.59 -6.91 9.46
N LYS A 141 5.40 -7.46 9.27
CA LYS A 141 5.19 -8.90 9.05
C LYS A 141 3.89 -9.10 8.31
N VAL A 142 3.87 -10.08 7.40
CA VAL A 142 2.67 -10.65 6.79
C VAL A 142 2.79 -12.17 6.87
N ASP A 143 1.75 -12.80 7.39
CA ASP A 143 1.60 -14.25 7.45
C ASP A 143 0.44 -14.67 6.57
N LYS A 144 0.66 -15.67 5.70
CA LYS A 144 -0.45 -16.34 5.02
C LYS A 144 -1.22 -17.18 6.03
N VAL A 145 -2.51 -16.98 6.11
CA VAL A 145 -3.40 -17.82 6.91
C VAL A 145 -3.83 -18.98 6.01
N ALA A 146 -3.43 -20.20 6.38
CA ALA A 146 -3.76 -21.39 5.62
C ALA A 146 -5.25 -21.70 5.80
N ASP A 147 -6.05 -21.37 4.79
CA ASP A 147 -7.42 -21.85 4.68
C ASP A 147 -7.42 -23.16 3.85
N SER A 148 -8.18 -24.15 4.31
CA SER A 148 -8.42 -25.41 3.59
C SER A 148 -9.35 -25.26 2.37
N SER A 149 -9.83 -24.04 2.10
CA SER A 149 -10.69 -23.72 0.98
C SER A 149 -9.86 -23.26 -0.22
N SER A 150 -10.24 -23.73 -1.42
CA SER A 150 -9.68 -23.32 -2.71
C SER A 150 -10.13 -21.92 -3.13
N SER A 151 -10.14 -20.95 -2.21
CA SER A 151 -10.53 -19.58 -2.56
C SER A 151 -9.45 -18.91 -3.42
N GLU A 152 -9.88 -18.05 -4.34
CA GLU A 152 -9.00 -17.26 -5.21
C GLU A 152 -8.22 -16.20 -4.41
N ILE A 153 -8.74 -15.79 -3.23
CA ILE A 153 -8.13 -14.79 -2.35
C ILE A 153 -7.45 -15.50 -1.17
N ALA A 154 -6.16 -15.28 -1.00
CA ALA A 154 -5.42 -15.79 0.14
C ALA A 154 -5.69 -14.95 1.38
N SER A 155 -6.20 -15.60 2.43
CA SER A 155 -6.29 -15.05 3.77
C SER A 155 -4.91 -14.64 4.29
N CYS A 156 -4.83 -13.50 4.95
CA CYS A 156 -3.56 -13.01 5.51
C CYS A 156 -3.74 -12.27 6.82
N ARG A 157 -2.66 -12.26 7.61
CA ARG A 157 -2.50 -11.41 8.79
C ARG A 157 -1.27 -10.54 8.60
N ALA A 158 -1.41 -9.22 8.75
CA ALA A 158 -0.29 -8.28 8.69
C ALA A 158 -0.13 -7.51 10.00
N ILE A 159 1.11 -7.23 10.39
CA ILE A 159 1.45 -6.36 11.52
C ILE A 159 2.03 -5.08 10.95
N ILE A 160 1.43 -3.94 11.31
CA ILE A 160 1.74 -2.63 10.75
C ILE A 160 2.07 -1.68 11.92
N SER A 161 3.27 -1.11 11.91
CA SER A 161 3.62 -0.04 12.84
C SER A 161 3.42 1.32 12.20
N LEU A 162 2.87 2.25 12.96
CA LEU A 162 2.74 3.66 12.61
C LEU A 162 3.49 4.52 13.62
N ILE A 163 4.17 5.54 13.12
CA ILE A 163 4.70 6.65 13.92
C ILE A 163 4.13 7.94 13.36
N ALA A 164 3.58 8.77 14.24
CA ALA A 164 2.99 10.05 13.90
C ALA A 164 3.77 11.22 14.53
N TYR A 165 3.74 12.38 13.86
CA TYR A 165 4.48 13.58 14.28
C TYR A 165 3.96 14.21 15.59
N ASN A 166 2.78 13.81 16.04
CA ASN A 166 2.26 14.15 17.37
C ASN A 166 2.88 13.27 18.49
N GLY A 167 3.86 12.44 18.16
CA GLY A 167 4.62 11.63 19.12
C GLY A 167 4.10 10.22 19.34
N TYR A 168 2.98 9.83 18.72
CA TYR A 168 2.40 8.50 18.94
C TYR A 168 3.06 7.44 18.06
N PHE A 169 3.41 6.32 18.69
CA PHE A 169 3.65 5.03 18.04
C PHE A 169 2.41 4.17 18.22
N GLN A 170 1.94 3.56 17.15
CA GLN A 170 0.83 2.61 17.17
C GLN A 170 1.23 1.34 16.43
N GLU A 171 0.75 0.19 16.90
CA GLU A 171 0.88 -1.06 16.17
C GLU A 171 -0.50 -1.67 15.96
N TYR A 172 -0.80 -1.95 14.69
CA TYR A 172 -2.04 -2.57 14.28
C TYR A 172 -1.79 -3.97 13.75
N THR A 173 -2.72 -4.87 14.04
CA THR A 173 -2.92 -6.09 13.26
C THR A 173 -4.02 -5.83 12.24
N PHE A 174 -3.75 -6.16 10.98
CA PHE A 174 -4.73 -6.30 9.93
C PHE A 174 -4.95 -7.79 9.63
N THR A 175 -6.18 -8.23 9.45
CA THR A 175 -6.49 -9.57 8.94
C THR A 175 -7.48 -9.49 7.79
N LEU A 176 -7.21 -10.27 6.74
CA LEU A 176 -8.07 -10.47 5.58
C LEU A 176 -8.45 -11.94 5.52
N ASN A 177 -9.74 -12.25 5.38
CA ASN A 177 -10.22 -13.61 5.19
C ASN A 177 -10.41 -13.96 3.70
N SER A 178 -10.74 -15.22 3.42
CA SER A 178 -10.93 -15.74 2.06
C SER A 178 -12.19 -15.22 1.38
N GLN A 179 -13.07 -14.53 2.12
CA GLN A 179 -14.26 -13.82 1.65
C GLN A 179 -13.98 -12.32 1.40
N ASN A 180 -12.71 -11.90 1.47
CA ASN A 180 -12.28 -10.52 1.30
C ASN A 180 -12.77 -9.53 2.38
N GLU A 181 -13.16 -10.04 3.54
CA GLU A 181 -13.52 -9.22 4.68
C GLU A 181 -12.26 -8.93 5.50
N SER A 182 -12.08 -7.64 5.81
CA SER A 182 -10.93 -7.19 6.60
C SER A 182 -11.32 -6.71 7.98
N THR A 183 -10.50 -7.04 8.97
CA THR A 183 -10.59 -6.47 10.33
C THR A 183 -9.26 -5.87 10.77
N TRP A 184 -9.35 -4.87 11.64
CA TRP A 184 -8.20 -4.16 12.21
C TRP A 184 -8.30 -4.18 13.73
N SER A 185 -7.17 -4.42 14.40
CA SER A 185 -7.04 -4.27 15.85
C SER A 185 -5.82 -3.44 16.19
N LEU A 186 -5.98 -2.46 17.09
CA LEU A 186 -4.88 -1.72 17.69
C LEU A 186 -4.32 -2.57 18.84
N GLU A 187 -3.10 -3.05 18.68
CA GLU A 187 -2.45 -3.92 19.67
C GLU A 187 -1.68 -3.11 20.71
N ARG A 188 -1.04 -2.02 20.27
CA ARG A 188 -0.16 -1.19 21.12
C ARG A 188 -0.26 0.27 20.72
N GLU A 189 -0.26 1.15 21.71
CA GLU A 189 -0.13 2.59 21.53
C GLU A 189 0.80 3.16 22.61
N PHE A 190 1.77 3.96 22.19
CA PHE A 190 2.71 4.64 23.08
C PHE A 190 2.88 6.09 22.66
N ASN A 191 2.95 7.01 23.62
CA ASN A 191 3.43 8.36 23.36
C ASN A 191 4.96 8.38 23.56
N LEU A 192 5.70 8.42 22.45
CA LEU A 192 7.16 8.38 22.44
C LEU A 192 7.80 9.62 23.10
N VAL A 193 7.07 10.74 23.18
CA VAL A 193 7.57 11.97 23.81
C VAL A 193 7.48 11.89 25.33
N ALA A 194 6.39 11.31 25.86
CA ALA A 194 6.20 11.15 27.31
C ALA A 194 7.18 10.14 27.92
N VAL A 195 7.61 9.13 27.15
CA VAL A 195 8.57 8.10 27.60
C VAL A 195 9.97 8.70 27.87
N ILE A 196 10.35 9.78 27.19
CA ILE A 196 11.67 10.42 27.37
C ILE A 196 11.69 11.25 28.66
N SER A 197 10.58 11.88 29.02
CA SER A 197 10.48 12.75 30.20
C SER A 197 10.60 12.00 31.52
N GLY A 198 10.18 10.72 31.58
CA GLY A 198 10.21 9.91 32.81
C GLY A 198 11.59 9.46 33.28
N ASN A 199 12.62 9.55 32.42
CA ASN A 199 14.00 9.17 32.78
C ASN A 199 14.88 10.37 33.20
N ALA A 200 14.36 11.60 33.12
CA ALA A 200 15.11 12.80 33.47
C ALA A 200 14.94 13.23 34.94
N GLU A 201 14.00 12.65 35.69
CA GLU A 201 13.70 13.04 37.08
C GLU A 201 14.35 12.14 38.14
N THR A 202 15.22 11.20 37.75
CA THR A 202 16.00 10.38 38.69
C THR A 202 17.49 10.42 38.33
N SER A 203 18.16 11.53 38.63
CA SER A 203 19.61 11.63 38.77
C SER A 203 19.96 12.79 39.69
#